data_AF-A0A7X0F5I6-F1
#
_entry.id   AF-A0A7X0F5I6-F1
#
_cell.length_a   1.000
_cell.length_b   1.000
_cell.length_c   1.000
_cell.angle_alpha   90.00
_cell.angle_beta   90.00
_cell.angle_gamma   90.00
#
_symmetry.space_group_name_H-M   'P 1'
#
loop_
_entity.id
_entity.type
_entity.pdbx_description
1 polymer ?
#
loop_
_entity_poly.entity_id
_entity_poly.type
_entity_poly.pdbx_seq_one_letter_code
_entity_poly.pdbx_strand_id
1 'polypeptide(L)' 'MRVVIEYRDFEIRPSLVSYMAASDWTYAHKDYDPTPVYADDGPSDSRCGFAGSIDEAMAEIDEFYSEQEAA' A
#
# COMPACT_ATOMS: atom_id res chain seq x y z
N MET A 1 8.32 10.94 15.98
CA MET A 1 7.13 11.47 15.31
C MET A 1 6.80 10.47 14.19
N ARG A 2 5.70 9.73 14.29
CA ARG A 2 5.28 8.81 13.20
C ARG A 2 4.50 9.66 12.20
N VAL A 3 5.07 9.88 11.01
CA VAL A 3 4.38 10.57 9.91
C VAL A 3 3.44 9.55 9.28
N VAL A 4 2.15 9.84 9.27
CA VAL A 4 1.12 9.07 8.58
C VAL A 4 0.42 10.05 7.64
N ILE A 5 0.31 9.69 6.37
CA ILE A 5 -0.37 10.48 5.35
C ILE A 5 -1.59 9.68 4.90
N GLU A 6 -2.76 10.28 4.98
CA GLU A 6 -4.00 9.67 4.51
C GLU A 6 -4.30 10.16 3.09
N TYR A 7 -4.49 9.23 2.15
CA TYR A 7 -4.80 9.54 0.75
C TYR A 7 -5.79 8.52 0.18
N ARG A 8 -6.97 8.96 -0.27
CA ARG A 8 -8.03 8.12 -0.84
C ARG A 8 -8.30 6.83 -0.02
N ASP A 9 -8.48 6.97 1.29
CA ASP A 9 -8.70 5.84 2.22
C ASP A 9 -7.49 4.88 2.41
N PHE A 10 -6.33 5.20 1.84
CA PHE A 10 -5.05 4.57 2.14
C PHE A 10 -4.25 5.35 3.19
N GLU A 11 -3.53 4.60 4.02
CA GLU A 11 -2.56 5.12 4.97
C GLU A 11 -1.14 4.89 4.43
N ILE A 12 -0.44 5.97 4.11
CA ILE A 12 0.96 5.97 3.69
C ILE A 12 1.84 6.25 4.92
N ARG A 13 2.79 5.36 5.18
CA ARG A 13 3.64 5.35 6.38
C ARG A 13 5.08 5.02 6.00
N PRO A 14 6.08 5.50 6.75
CA PRO A 14 7.46 5.08 6.54
C PRO A 14 7.57 3.57 6.74
N SER A 15 8.24 2.90 5.81
CA SER A 15 8.45 1.47 5.83
C SER A 15 9.19 1.08 7.11
N LEU A 16 8.65 0.11 7.85
CA LEU A 16 9.32 -0.47 9.01
C LEU A 16 10.29 -1.59 8.60
N VAL A 17 10.30 -1.96 7.31
CA VAL A 17 11.03 -3.11 6.79
C VAL A 17 12.29 -2.63 6.07
N SER A 18 13.36 -2.44 6.83
CA SER A 18 14.68 -1.97 6.34
C SER A 18 15.37 -2.93 5.35
N TYR A 19 14.87 -4.16 5.16
CA TYR A 19 15.45 -5.15 4.25
C TYR A 19 15.05 -4.94 2.78
N MET A 20 13.89 -4.34 2.51
CA MET A 20 13.52 -3.89 1.16
C MET A 20 14.17 -2.53 0.91
N ALA A 21 15.47 -2.55 0.61
CA ALA A 21 16.35 -1.38 0.48
C ALA A 21 15.94 -0.35 -0.60
N ALA A 22 14.80 -0.52 -1.26
CA ALA A 22 14.29 0.36 -2.32
C ALA A 22 12.99 1.09 -1.95
N SER A 23 12.39 0.79 -0.79
CA SER A 23 11.07 1.34 -0.44
C SER A 23 11.11 2.00 0.94
N ASP A 24 11.24 3.32 0.95
CA ASP A 24 11.18 4.14 2.16
C ASP A 24 9.74 4.27 2.71
N TRP A 25 8.72 4.01 1.89
CA TRP A 25 7.31 4.16 2.22
C TRP A 25 6.51 2.88 1.97
N THR A 26 5.48 2.69 2.77
CA THR A 26 4.47 1.63 2.67
C THR A 26 3.11 2.28 2.64
N TYR A 27 2.19 1.74 1.83
CA TYR A 27 0.82 2.20 1.81
C TYR A 27 -0.14 1.01 1.92
N ALA A 28 -1.23 1.18 2.66
CA ALA A 28 -2.28 0.15 2.80
C ALA A 28 -3.64 0.81 2.97
N HIS A 29 -4.67 0.26 2.33
CA HIS A 29 -6.04 0.74 2.49
C HIS A 29 -6.55 0.43 3.89
N LYS A 30 -7.42 1.27 4.43
CA LYS A 30 -8.02 1.06 5.77
C LYS A 30 -8.77 -0.27 5.91
N ASP A 31 -9.35 -0.74 4.80
CA ASP A 31 -10.10 -2.00 4.69
C ASP A 31 -9.24 -3.14 4.12
N TYR A 32 -7.92 -2.96 4.07
CA TYR A 32 -6.99 -4.00 3.64
C TYR A 32 -7.07 -5.21 4.58
N ASP A 33 -7.36 -6.39 4.03
CA ASP A 33 -7.36 -7.64 4.77
C ASP A 33 -6.03 -8.38 4.56
N PRO A 34 -5.14 -8.43 5.55
CA PRO A 34 -3.90 -9.19 5.45
C PRO A 34 -4.13 -10.71 5.50
N THR A 35 -5.36 -11.17 5.70
CA THR A 35 -5.68 -12.61 5.80
C THR A 35 -5.51 -13.26 4.43
N PRO A 36 -4.55 -14.18 4.27
CA PRO A 36 -4.41 -14.90 3.02
C PRO A 36 -5.56 -15.90 2.87
N VAL A 37 -6.09 -16.05 1.66
CA VAL A 37 -7.16 -17.03 1.36
C VAL A 37 -6.65 -18.47 1.49
N TYR A 38 -5.35 -18.68 1.29
CA TYR A 38 -4.68 -19.96 1.42
C TYR A 38 -3.48 -19.84 2.36
N ALA A 39 -3.21 -20.88 3.17
CA ALA A 39 -2.18 -20.84 4.21
C ALA A 39 -0.75 -20.60 3.70
N ASP A 40 -0.50 -20.86 2.42
CA ASP A 40 0.81 -20.71 1.77
C ASP A 40 0.91 -19.47 0.87
N ASP A 41 -0.15 -18.65 0.79
CA ASP A 41 -0.18 -17.47 -0.08
C ASP A 41 -0.01 -16.16 0.68
N GLY A 42 0.35 -15.12 -0.05
CA GLY A 42 0.37 -13.77 0.48
C GLY A 42 -1.05 -13.26 0.78
N PRO A 43 -1.16 -12.09 1.41
CA PRO A 43 -2.44 -11.42 1.54
C PRO A 43 -3.08 -11.29 0.15
N SER A 44 -4.29 -11.83 0.01
CA SER A 44 -4.99 -11.86 -1.29
C SER A 44 -5.59 -10.49 -1.66
N ASP A 45 -5.46 -9.52 -0.77
CA ASP A 45 -5.88 -8.15 -0.97
C ASP A 45 -4.75 -7.33 -1.61
N SER A 46 -4.98 -6.83 -2.81
CA SER A 46 -4.00 -6.00 -3.54
C SER A 46 -4.00 -4.54 -3.08
N ARG A 47 -4.76 -4.18 -2.04
CA ARG A 47 -4.85 -2.82 -1.50
C ARG A 47 -3.69 -2.46 -0.55
N CYS A 48 -2.50 -2.98 -0.81
CA CYS A 48 -1.27 -2.61 -0.11
C CYS A 48 -0.05 -2.64 -1.03
N GLY A 49 0.98 -1.86 -0.70
CA GLY A 49 2.19 -1.80 -1.49
C GLY A 49 3.34 -1.04 -0.82
N PHE A 50 4.44 -0.96 -1.56
CA PHE A 50 5.70 -0.35 -1.13
C PHE A 50 6.14 0.66 -2.19
N ALA A 51 6.56 1.84 -1.76
CA ALA A 51 6.99 2.93 -2.65
C ALA A 51 8.31 3.55 -2.18
N GLY A 52 9.11 4.06 -3.13
CA GLY A 52 10.32 4.81 -2.84
C GLY A 52 10.04 6.21 -2.30
N SER A 53 8.89 6.78 -2.66
CA SER A 53 8.47 8.13 -2.28
C SER A 53 6.96 8.22 -2.03
N ILE A 54 6.52 9.31 -1.40
CA ILE A 54 5.10 9.58 -1.17
C ILE A 54 4.37 9.78 -2.52
N ASP A 55 4.97 10.49 -3.46
CA ASP A 55 4.40 10.71 -4.80
C ASP A 55 4.20 9.40 -5.57
N GLU A 56 5.16 8.47 -5.50
CA GLU A 56 5.00 7.13 -6.09
C GLU A 56 3.86 6.36 -5.42
N ALA A 57 3.78 6.38 -4.08
CA ALA A 57 2.67 5.74 -3.37
C ALA A 57 1.31 6.32 -3.81
N MET A 58 1.21 7.64 -3.96
CA MET A 58 -0.01 8.29 -4.45
C MET A 58 -0.33 7.91 -5.89
N ALA A 59 0.67 7.83 -6.77
CA ALA A 59 0.48 7.44 -8.17
C ALA A 59 -0.03 6.00 -8.30
N GLU A 60 0.53 5.05 -7.53
CA GLU A 60 0.05 3.66 -7.51
C GLU A 60 -1.38 3.55 -6.94
N ILE A 61 -1.71 4.33 -5.91
CA ILE A 61 -3.09 4.40 -5.38
C ILE A 61 -4.05 4.97 -6.43
N ASP A 62 -3.65 6.02 -7.16
CA ASP A 62 -4.44 6.59 -8.24
C ASP A 62 -4.65 5.60 -9.38
N GLU A 63 -3.62 4.83 -9.75
CA GLU A 63 -3.71 3.75 -10.75
C GLU A 63 -4.73 2.68 -10.31
N PHE A 64 -4.64 2.21 -9.05
CA PHE A 64 -5.60 1.25 -8.50
C PHE A 64 -7.06 1.71 -8.60
N TYR A 65 -7.35 2.97 -8.28
CA TYR A 65 -8.70 3.52 -8.44
C TYR A 65 -9.08 3.69 -9.90
N SER A 66 -8.14 4.06 -10.77
CA SER A 66 -8.41 4.19 -12.21
C SER A 66 -8.78 2.84 -12.84
N GLU A 67 -8.14 1.74 -12.41
CA GLU A 67 -8.45 0.38 -12.86
C GLU A 67 -9.81 -0.08 -12.32
N GLN A 68 -10.16 0.25 -11.07
CA GLN A 68 -11.44 -0.11 -10.48
C GLN A 68 -12.63 0.74 -10.98
N GLU A 69 -12.45 2.02 -11.30
CA GLU A 69 -13.49 2.83 -11.95
C GLU A 69 -13.73 2.39 -13.41
N ALA A 70 -12.75 1.73 -14.04
CA ALA A 70 -12.87 1.21 -15.40
C ALA A 70 -13.50 -0.20 -15.49
N ALA A 71 -13.71 -0.88 -14.36
CA ALA A 71 -14.27 -2.24 -14.26
C ALA A 71 -15.78 -2.24 -13.97
#